data_AF-A0A0R1RGL1-F1
#
_entry.id   AF-A0A0R1RGL1-F1
#
_cell.length_a   1.000
_cell.length_b   1.000
_cell.length_c   1.000
_cell.angle_alpha   90.00
_cell.angle_beta   90.00
_cell.angle_gamma   90.00
#
_symmetry.space_group_name_H-M   'P 1'
#
loop_
_entity.id
_entity.type
_entity.pdbx_description
1 polymer ?
#
loop_
_entity_poly.entity_id
_entity_poly.type
_entity_poly.pdbx_seq_one_letter_code
_entity_poly.pdbx_strand_id
1 'polypeptide(L)' 'MTYEYFDDKGSELVYGNFINAVRDIKVYRIIVTNAIVSNTYFRSGAGWERMDSKEEINDEI' A
#
# COMPACT_ATOMS: atom_id res chain seq x y z
N MET A 1 6.57 8.85 -7.69
CA MET A 1 5.76 7.64 -7.46
C MET A 1 6.31 6.99 -6.22
N THR A 2 5.49 6.84 -5.18
CA THR A 2 5.88 6.24 -3.90
C THR A 2 5.01 5.03 -3.62
N TYR A 3 5.57 4.10 -2.85
CA TYR A 3 4.92 2.86 -2.47
C TYR A 3 5.10 2.66 -0.97
N GLU A 4 3.99 2.53 -0.26
CA GLU A 4 3.97 2.20 1.16
C GLU A 4 3.37 0.82 1.34
N TYR A 5 4.05 -0.04 2.10
CA TYR A 5 3.69 -1.44 2.28
C TYR A 5 3.31 -1.69 3.73
N PHE A 6 2.28 -2.48 3.98
CA PHE A 6 1.81 -2.77 5.34
C PHE A 6 1.54 -4.25 5.56
N ASP A 7 1.75 -4.69 6.79
CA ASP A 7 1.31 -6.00 7.26
C ASP A 7 -0.21 -6.06 7.51
N ASP A 8 -0.70 -7.23 7.92
CA ASP A 8 -2.11 -7.49 8.23
C ASP A 8 -2.62 -6.74 9.47
N LYS A 9 -1.71 -6.20 10.29
CA LYS A 9 -2.00 -5.38 11.46
C LYS A 9 -2.01 -3.87 11.14
N GLY A 10 -1.64 -3.50 9.91
CA GLY A 10 -1.57 -2.10 9.48
C GLY A 10 -0.25 -1.40 9.83
N SER A 11 0.79 -2.15 10.23
CA SER A 11 2.11 -1.59 10.51
C SER A 11 2.90 -1.41 9.21
N GLU A 12 3.57 -0.27 9.05
CA GLU A 12 4.37 0.02 7.86
C GLU A 12 5.64 -0.85 7.81
N LEU A 13 5.92 -1.42 6.64
CA LEU A 13 7.08 -2.26 6.39
C LEU A 13 8.20 -1.41 5.77
N VAL A 14 9.22 -1.09 6.58
CA VAL A 14 10.41 -0.37 6.14
C VAL A 14 11.22 -1.21 5.13
N TYR A 15 11.82 -0.59 4.11
CA TYR A 15 12.42 -1.24 2.93
C TYR A 15 13.39 -2.41 3.23
N GLY A 16 14.18 -2.34 4.31
CA GLY A 16 15.06 -3.44 4.73
C GLY A 16 14.30 -4.69 5.21
N ASN A 17 13.12 -4.49 5.80
CA ASN A 17 12.19 -5.54 6.16
C ASN A 17 11.32 -5.94 4.98
N PHE A 18 11.11 -5.10 3.96
CA PHE A 18 10.26 -5.42 2.81
C PHE A 18 10.75 -6.63 2.01
N ILE A 19 12.03 -6.73 1.66
CA ILE A 19 12.54 -7.89 0.89
C ILE A 19 12.35 -9.20 1.68
N ASN A 20 12.55 -9.15 2.99
CA ASN A 20 12.28 -10.29 3.87
C ASN A 20 10.78 -10.49 4.08
N ALA A 21 9.96 -9.44 4.08
CA ALA A 21 8.51 -9.51 4.22
C ALA A 21 7.88 -10.16 2.98
N VAL A 22 8.28 -9.78 1.77
CA VAL A 22 7.82 -10.45 0.55
C VAL A 22 8.09 -11.96 0.58
N ARG A 23 9.14 -12.40 1.29
CA ARG A 23 9.42 -13.82 1.57
C ARG A 23 8.62 -14.40 2.74
N ASP A 24 8.56 -13.72 3.88
CA ASP A 24 8.15 -14.32 5.16
C ASP A 24 6.98 -13.59 5.87
N ILE A 25 6.73 -12.29 5.60
CA ILE A 25 5.62 -11.50 6.16
C ILE A 25 4.69 -11.08 5.02
N LYS A 26 3.56 -11.78 4.90
CA LYS A 26 2.55 -11.51 3.87
C LYS A 26 2.15 -10.04 3.87
N VAL A 27 2.66 -9.26 2.91
CA VAL A 27 2.19 -7.89 2.65
C VAL A 27 0.69 -7.96 2.39
N TYR A 28 -0.08 -7.19 3.15
CA TYR A 28 -1.54 -7.19 3.13
C TYR A 28 -2.12 -5.95 2.47
N ARG A 29 -1.47 -4.79 2.60
CA ARG A 29 -1.91 -3.53 2.00
C ARG A 29 -0.76 -2.80 1.33
N ILE A 30 -1.05 -2.17 0.19
CA ILE A 30 -0.12 -1.28 -0.53
C ILE A 30 -0.84 0.04 -0.79
N ILE A 31 -0.19 1.16 -0.49
CA ILE A 31 -0.63 2.49 -0.95
C ILE A 31 0.31 2.91 -2.08
N VAL A 32 -0.27 3.23 -3.23
CA VAL A 32 0.46 3.70 -4.41
C VAL A 32 0.09 5.15 -4.65
N THR A 33 1.06 6.04 -4.47
CA THR A 33 0.87 7.48 -4.62
C THR A 33 1.63 7.98 -5.84
N ASN A 34 0.90 8.62 -6.76
CA ASN A 34 1.47 9.36 -7.87
C ASN A 34 1.28 10.87 -7.65
N ALA A 35 1.57 11.71 -8.65
CA ALA A 35 1.46 13.16 -8.51
C ALA A 35 0.01 13.68 -8.41
N ILE A 36 -0.99 12.83 -8.59
CA ILE A 36 -2.41 13.20 -8.74
C ILE A 36 -3.28 12.49 -7.70
N VAL A 37 -2.95 11.24 -7.37
CA VAL A 37 -3.82 10.38 -6.56
C VAL A 37 -3.02 9.33 -5.78
N SER A 38 -3.57 8.98 -4.62
CA SER A 38 -3.20 7.81 -3.82
C SER A 38 -4.25 6.72 -3.99
N ASN A 39 -3.83 5.50 -4.30
CA ASN A 39 -4.71 4.35 -4.41
C ASN A 39 -4.29 3.27 -3.41
N THR A 40 -5.27 2.73 -2.68
CA THR A 40 -5.04 1.67 -1.69
C THR A 40 -5.45 0.33 -2.26
N TYR A 41 -4.55 -0.64 -2.16
CA TYR A 41 -4.75 -2.02 -2.59
C TYR A 41 -4.63 -2.96 -1.40
N PHE A 42 -5.48 -3.97 -1.35
CA PHE A 42 -5.48 -5.03 -0.34
C PHE A 42 -5.28 -6.39 -0.98
N ARG A 43 -4.61 -7.30 -0.28
CA ARG A 43 -4.41 -8.66 -0.74
C ARG A 43 -5.61 -9.52 -0.37
N SER A 44 -6.36 -9.97 -1.36
CA SER A 44 -7.40 -11.00 -1.20
C SER A 44 -6.91 -12.29 -1.85
N GLY A 45 -7.30 -13.46 -1.33
CA GLY A 45 -6.91 -14.81 -1.80
C GLY A 45 -5.97 -14.91 -3.02
N ALA A 46 -6.47 -14.58 -4.22
CA ALA A 46 -5.80 -14.75 -5.51
C ALA A 46 -5.03 -13.52 -6.06
N GLY A 47 -5.05 -12.34 -5.42
CA GLY A 47 -4.44 -11.14 -5.98
C GLY A 47 -4.56 -9.87 -5.14
N TRP A 48 -4.48 -8.72 -5.81
CA TRP A 48 -4.61 -7.39 -5.21
C TRP A 48 -5.92 -6.75 -5.67
N GLU A 49 -6.74 -6.34 -4.72
CA GLU A 49 -8.00 -5.63 -4.95
C GLU A 49 -7.84 -4.18 -4.55
N ARG A 50 -8.26 -3.28 -5.43
CA ARG A 50 -8.28 -1.85 -5.16
C ARG A 50 -9.52 -1.54 -4.33
N MET A 51 -9.34 -0.89 -3.19
CA MET A 51 -10.44 -0.22 -2.51
C MET A 51 -10.51 1.20 -3.05
N ASP A 52 -11.61 1.57 -3.69
CA ASP A 52 -11.85 2.94 -4.13
C ASP A 52 -12.16 3.83 -2.92
N SER A 53 -11.15 4.11 -2.10
CA SER A 53 -11.13 5.32 -1.28
C SER A 53 -10.58 6.43 -2.18
N LYS A 54 -11.47 7.14 -2.88
CA LYS A 54 -11.12 8.42 -3.51
C LYS A 54 -10.86 9.43 -2.39
N GLU A 55 -9.67 9.39 -1.80
CA GLU A 55 -9.14 10.57 -1.13
C GLU A 55 -8.41 11.36 -2.21
N GLU A 56 -9.13 12.31 -2.80
CA GLU A 56 -8.52 13.34 -3.64
C GLU A 56 -7.52 14.10 -2.77
N ILE A 57 -6.27 14.17 -3.23
CA ILE A 57 -5.26 15.00 -2.60
C ILE A 57 -5.70 16.43 -2.87
N ASN A 58 -6.49 17.01 -1.96
CA ASN A 58 -6.74 18.45 -1.95
C ASN A 58 -5.44 19.12 -1.52
N ASP A 59 -4.55 19.35 -2.48
CA ASP A 59 -3.56 20.42 -2.37
C ASP A 59 -4.35 21.74 -2.40
N GLU A 60 -4.67 22.28 -1.22
CA GLU A 60 -4.99 23.70 -1.08
C GLU A 60 -3.71 24.48 -1.46
N ILE A 61 -3.72 25.04 -2.67
CA ILE A 61 -2.71 25.99 -3.19
C ILE A 61 -2.93 27.37 -2.58
#